data_AF-A0A1D8USR5-F1
#
_entry.id   AF-A0A1D8USR5-F1
#
_cell.length_a   1.000
_cell.length_b   1.000
_cell.length_c   1.000
_cell.angle_alpha   90.00
_cell.angle_beta   90.00
_cell.angle_gamma   90.00
#
_symmetry.space_group_name_H-M   'P 1'
#
loop_
_entity.id
_entity.type
_entity.pdbx_description
1 polymer ?
#
loop_
_entity_poly.entity_id
_entity_poly.type
_entity_poly.pdbx_seq_one_letter_code
_entity_poly.pdbx_strand_id
1 'polypeptide(L)'
;MLLTKSPVAAATVSRHARSFFEPTDDDLDLYRDISFRLKAQPPSSLFRYLQPAGRHLMQLGDEGPGVWACLLRKVEQRWPDLPSHGSVASDGTRLNSAPERIAYEAVKPIVPQDVALDLEIALDPSQKPRFYSDFAIRFGSRVMHIEIVGACGADRVTRNDWEARLLAQFDRRLEVYRQKCLTPEIWYLNDLLEPAQLQKRFLALVAQLRSGGRS
;
A
#
# COMPACT_ATOMS: atom_id res chain seq x y z
N MET A 1 33.62 58.39 36.00
CA MET A 1 33.51 57.15 35.21
C MET A 1 32.16 56.53 35.51
N LEU A 2 31.20 56.64 34.59
CA LEU A 2 29.86 56.03 34.67
C LEU A 2 29.78 55.00 33.54
N LEU A 3 29.80 53.71 33.89
CA LEU A 3 29.63 52.60 32.95
C LEU A 3 28.14 52.38 32.71
N THR A 4 27.63 52.93 31.61
CA THR A 4 26.31 52.61 31.07
C THR A 4 26.37 51.24 30.41
N LYS A 5 25.77 50.22 31.06
CA LYS A 5 25.51 48.92 30.43
C LYS A 5 24.32 49.06 29.49
N SER A 6 24.56 49.01 28.19
CA SER A 6 23.52 48.83 27.19
C SER A 6 22.90 47.44 27.34
N PRO A 7 21.56 47.30 27.37
CA PRO A 7 20.95 45.98 27.30
C PRO A 7 21.03 45.48 25.86
N VAL A 8 21.66 44.31 25.68
CA VAL A 8 21.59 43.55 24.44
C VAL A 8 20.17 43.04 24.31
N ALA A 9 19.45 43.53 23.29
CA ALA A 9 18.14 43.00 22.93
C ALA A 9 18.29 41.52 22.59
N ALA A 10 17.67 40.66 23.40
CA ALA A 10 17.50 39.26 23.05
C ALA A 10 16.61 39.22 21.80
N ALA A 11 17.21 38.92 20.65
CA ALA A 11 16.46 38.57 19.46
C ALA A 11 15.67 37.29 19.78
N THR A 12 14.38 37.45 20.10
CA THR A 12 13.43 36.36 20.21
C THR A 12 13.25 35.80 18.80
N VAL A 13 14.13 34.88 18.40
CA VAL A 13 13.87 34.00 17.28
C VAL A 13 12.69 33.14 17.74
N SER A 14 11.50 33.47 17.24
CA SER A 14 10.34 32.59 17.31
C SER A 14 10.72 31.30 16.59
N ARG A 15 11.33 30.36 17.31
CA ARG A 15 11.27 28.95 16.93
C ARG A 15 9.81 28.57 17.09
N HIS A 16 9.03 28.73 16.03
CA HIS A 16 7.79 27.99 15.90
C HIS A 16 8.17 26.53 16.09
N ALA A 17 7.92 25.99 17.29
CA ALA A 17 7.96 24.56 17.51
C ALA A 17 6.92 23.99 16.53
N ARG A 18 7.40 23.41 15.42
CA ARG A 18 6.52 22.76 14.45
C ARG A 18 5.66 21.78 15.23
N SER A 19 4.34 21.86 15.05
CA SER A 19 3.43 20.93 15.68
C SER A 19 3.83 19.52 15.29
N PHE A 20 3.81 18.58 16.24
CA PHE A 20 4.06 17.15 15.96
C PHE A 20 3.10 16.59 14.88
N PHE A 21 1.96 17.27 14.68
CA PHE A 21 0.93 16.93 13.69
C PHE A 21 1.13 17.59 12.32
N GLU A 22 2.27 18.24 12.08
CA GLU A 22 2.64 18.75 10.77
C GLU A 22 3.70 17.89 10.11
N PRO A 23 3.57 17.59 8.80
CA PRO A 23 4.62 16.91 8.08
C PRO A 23 5.86 17.79 7.96
N THR A 24 7.01 17.17 8.15
CA THR A 24 8.34 17.74 7.91
C THR A 24 8.70 17.70 6.44
N ASP A 25 9.79 18.37 6.05
CA ASP A 25 10.29 18.29 4.67
C ASP A 25 10.74 16.86 4.32
N ASP A 26 11.36 16.16 5.28
CA ASP A 26 11.75 14.75 5.13
C ASP A 26 10.53 13.83 4.92
N ASP A 27 9.42 14.09 5.60
CA ASP A 27 8.16 13.33 5.39
C ASP A 27 7.61 13.55 3.98
N LEU A 28 7.64 14.79 3.48
CA LEU A 28 7.14 15.12 2.15
C LEU A 28 8.01 14.46 1.07
N ASP A 29 9.33 14.53 1.22
CA ASP A 29 10.28 13.92 0.28
C ASP A 29 10.18 12.39 0.31
N LEU A 30 10.10 11.77 1.49
CA LEU A 30 9.87 10.32 1.63
C LEU A 30 8.54 9.90 1.00
N TYR A 31 7.47 10.63 1.28
CA TYR A 31 6.15 10.34 0.70
C TYR A 31 6.19 10.38 -0.83
N ARG A 32 6.85 11.39 -1.40
CA ARG A 32 7.06 11.53 -2.84
C ARG A 32 7.83 10.35 -3.42
N ASP A 33 8.97 10.01 -2.83
CA ASP A 33 9.84 8.95 -3.33
C ASP A 33 9.12 7.60 -3.35
N ILE A 34 8.38 7.29 -2.27
CA ILE A 34 7.56 6.08 -2.21
C ILE A 34 6.42 6.15 -3.23
N SER A 35 5.75 7.30 -3.39
CA SER A 35 4.67 7.44 -4.36
C SER A 35 5.14 7.13 -5.79
N PHE A 36 6.27 7.69 -6.22
CA PHE A 36 6.83 7.40 -7.54
C PHE A 36 7.30 5.96 -7.68
N ARG A 37 7.95 5.40 -6.65
CA ARG A 37 8.37 3.99 -6.65
C ARG A 37 7.19 3.06 -6.86
N LEU A 38 6.07 3.31 -6.17
CA LEU A 38 4.87 2.49 -6.21
C LEU A 38 3.92 2.84 -7.35
N LYS A 39 4.18 3.94 -8.07
CA LYS A 39 3.28 4.55 -9.08
C LYS A 39 1.87 4.83 -8.56
N ALA A 40 1.74 5.01 -7.25
CA ALA A 40 0.49 5.31 -6.56
C ALA A 40 0.81 6.00 -5.23
N GLN A 41 -0.07 6.89 -4.79
CA GLN A 41 0.03 7.48 -3.46
C GLN A 41 -0.27 6.42 -2.37
N PRO A 42 0.70 6.09 -1.49
CA PRO A 42 0.56 5.02 -0.50
C PRO A 42 -0.39 5.42 0.65
N PRO A 43 -1.22 4.50 1.18
CA PRO A 43 -1.87 4.70 2.46
C PRO A 43 -0.86 4.80 3.61
N SER A 44 -1.23 5.50 4.68
CA SER A 44 -0.38 5.69 5.86
C SER A 44 0.11 4.36 6.48
N SER A 45 -0.70 3.31 6.39
CA SER A 45 -0.39 1.98 6.91
C SER A 45 0.87 1.34 6.30
N LEU A 46 1.31 1.75 5.11
CA LEU A 46 2.56 1.25 4.51
C LEU A 46 3.82 1.78 5.21
N PHE A 47 3.77 3.00 5.76
CA PHE A 47 4.96 3.66 6.32
C PHE A 47 5.47 3.01 7.61
N ARG A 48 4.66 2.16 8.27
CA ARG A 48 5.13 1.35 9.41
C ARG A 48 6.27 0.39 9.05
N TYR A 49 6.42 0.03 7.77
CA TYR A 49 7.46 -0.90 7.31
C TYR A 49 8.71 -0.20 6.78
N LEU A 50 8.73 1.14 6.79
CA LEU A 50 9.85 1.96 6.35
C LEU A 50 10.64 2.53 7.54
N GLN A 51 10.74 1.79 8.64
CA GLN A 51 11.39 2.29 9.85
C GLN A 51 12.92 2.47 9.67
N PRO A 52 13.51 3.50 10.27
CA PRO A 52 12.87 4.53 11.11
C PRO A 52 12.19 5.66 10.32
N ALA A 53 12.51 5.81 9.03
CA ALA A 53 12.13 6.96 8.22
C ALA A 53 10.61 7.18 8.12
N GLY A 54 9.82 6.12 8.00
CA GLY A 54 8.36 6.19 7.91
C GLY A 54 7.62 6.38 9.23
N ARG A 55 8.31 6.50 10.37
CA ARG A 55 7.65 6.59 11.69
C ARG A 55 6.71 7.78 11.80
N HIS A 56 7.17 8.96 11.40
CA HIS A 56 6.37 10.17 11.57
C HIS A 56 5.17 10.17 10.61
N LEU A 57 5.35 9.78 9.34
CA LEU A 57 4.24 9.54 8.40
C LEU A 57 3.21 8.52 8.92
N MET A 58 3.66 7.42 9.52
CA MET A 58 2.75 6.44 10.15
C MET A 58 1.92 7.10 11.26
N GLN A 59 2.57 7.87 12.14
CA GLN A 59 1.91 8.58 13.25
C GLN A 59 0.91 9.62 12.72
N LEU A 60 1.30 10.45 11.75
CA LEU A 60 0.40 11.44 11.13
C LEU A 60 -0.89 10.80 10.57
N GLY A 61 -0.78 9.58 10.05
CA GLY A 61 -1.93 8.81 9.55
C GLY A 61 -2.83 8.23 10.64
N ASP A 62 -2.31 8.00 11.84
CA ASP A 62 -3.07 7.42 12.97
C ASP A 62 -3.84 8.49 13.77
N GLU A 63 -3.44 9.77 13.70
CA GLU A 63 -4.06 10.88 14.44
C GLU A 63 -5.46 11.25 13.92
N GLY A 64 -5.66 11.24 12.60
CA GLY A 64 -6.98 11.40 12.00
C GLY A 64 -7.00 11.89 10.55
N PRO A 65 -8.18 11.86 9.89
CA PRO A 65 -8.30 12.15 8.46
C PRO A 65 -7.82 13.55 8.05
N GLY A 66 -8.01 14.54 8.93
CA GLY A 66 -7.62 15.93 8.66
C GLY A 66 -6.10 16.15 8.60
N VAL A 67 -5.35 15.42 9.43
CA VAL A 67 -3.88 15.50 9.46
C VAL A 67 -3.29 14.90 8.20
N TRP A 68 -3.75 13.70 7.82
CA TRP A 68 -3.33 13.05 6.58
C TRP A 68 -3.73 13.87 5.34
N ALA A 69 -4.96 14.41 5.29
CA ALA A 69 -5.38 15.30 4.21
C ALA A 69 -4.54 16.58 4.11
N CYS A 70 -3.97 17.07 5.22
CA CYS A 70 -3.02 18.19 5.21
C CYS A 70 -1.70 17.81 4.52
N LEU A 71 -1.15 16.64 4.84
CA LEU A 71 0.01 16.08 4.12
C LEU A 71 -0.28 15.97 2.62
N LEU A 72 -1.39 15.33 2.23
CA LEU A 72 -1.76 15.13 0.83
C LEU A 72 -1.84 16.45 0.06
N ARG A 73 -2.50 17.47 0.63
CA ARG A 73 -2.56 18.81 0.01
C ARG A 73 -1.17 19.42 -0.17
N LYS A 74 -0.27 19.29 0.81
CA LYS A 74 1.09 19.84 0.72
C LYS A 74 1.93 19.14 -0.36
N VAL A 75 1.87 17.81 -0.45
CA VAL A 75 2.62 17.07 -1.48
C VAL A 75 2.07 17.33 -2.88
N GLU A 76 0.75 17.39 -3.06
CA GLU A 76 0.12 17.66 -4.36
C GLU A 76 0.38 19.10 -4.83
N GLN A 77 0.46 20.07 -3.90
CA GLN A 77 0.88 21.44 -4.21
C GLN A 77 2.36 21.54 -4.61
N ARG A 78 3.23 20.76 -3.95
CA ARG A 78 4.68 20.80 -4.17
C ARG A 78 5.10 20.02 -5.42
N TRP A 79 4.38 18.94 -5.76
CA TRP A 79 4.64 18.07 -6.90
C TRP A 79 3.33 17.75 -7.64
N PRO A 80 2.93 18.59 -8.61
CA PRO A 80 1.70 18.38 -9.38
C PRO A 80 1.71 17.10 -10.26
N ASP A 81 2.89 16.51 -10.47
CA ASP A 81 3.14 15.29 -11.24
C ASP A 81 3.13 14.02 -10.38
N LEU A 82 2.81 14.12 -9.09
CA LEU A 82 2.68 12.96 -8.22
C LEU A 82 1.66 11.97 -8.80
N PRO A 83 1.87 10.65 -8.66
CA PRO A 83 0.84 9.68 -9.00
C PRO A 83 -0.47 9.98 -8.28
N SER A 84 -1.61 9.67 -8.90
CA SER A 84 -2.91 9.94 -8.30
C SER A 84 -3.12 9.14 -6.99
N HIS A 85 -4.01 9.60 -6.12
CA HIS A 85 -4.48 8.85 -4.96
C HIS A 85 -5.67 7.95 -5.30
N GLY A 86 -6.02 7.04 -4.39
CA GLY A 86 -7.19 6.16 -4.50
C GLY A 86 -6.94 4.91 -5.34
N SER A 87 -8.03 4.24 -5.73
CA SER A 87 -8.02 2.88 -6.28
C SER A 87 -8.04 2.79 -7.81
N VAL A 88 -7.83 3.89 -8.52
CA VAL A 88 -7.79 3.90 -10.00
C VAL A 88 -6.34 3.92 -10.47
N ALA A 89 -5.94 2.90 -11.24
CA ALA A 89 -4.61 2.76 -11.82
C ALA A 89 -4.37 3.75 -12.98
N SER A 90 -3.11 3.85 -13.39
CA SER A 90 -2.62 4.73 -14.46
C SER A 90 -3.26 4.46 -15.83
N ASP A 91 -3.69 3.22 -16.08
CA ASP A 91 -4.43 2.81 -17.29
C ASP A 91 -5.95 2.97 -17.18
N GLY A 92 -6.44 3.55 -16.07
CA GLY A 92 -7.87 3.75 -15.80
C GLY A 92 -8.57 2.55 -15.15
N THR A 93 -7.87 1.45 -14.89
CA THR A 93 -8.44 0.28 -14.21
C THR A 93 -8.85 0.64 -12.78
N ARG A 94 -10.06 0.27 -12.38
CA ARG A 94 -10.57 0.50 -11.02
C ARG A 94 -10.40 -0.77 -10.18
N LEU A 95 -9.72 -0.62 -9.05
CA LEU A 95 -9.49 -1.65 -8.03
C LEU A 95 -10.34 -1.38 -6.78
N ASN A 96 -10.43 -2.33 -5.85
CA ASN A 96 -11.18 -2.16 -4.61
C ASN A 96 -10.41 -1.35 -3.58
N SER A 97 -9.08 -1.30 -3.67
CA SER A 97 -8.25 -0.61 -2.68
C SER A 97 -6.95 -0.02 -3.24
N ALA A 98 -6.32 0.88 -2.48
CA ALA A 98 -5.00 1.42 -2.82
C ALA A 98 -3.88 0.35 -2.78
N PRO A 99 -3.83 -0.59 -1.80
CA PRO A 99 -2.91 -1.72 -1.84
C PRO A 99 -3.03 -2.58 -3.11
N GLU A 100 -4.26 -2.91 -3.54
CA GLU A 100 -4.47 -3.62 -4.81
C GLU A 100 -3.97 -2.81 -6.00
N ARG A 101 -4.26 -1.50 -6.05
CA ARG A 101 -3.72 -0.64 -7.10
C ARG A 101 -2.18 -0.70 -7.13
N ILE A 102 -1.51 -0.61 -5.99
CA ILE A 102 -0.03 -0.68 -5.91
C ILE A 102 0.46 -2.02 -6.48
N ALA A 103 -0.17 -3.13 -6.11
CA ALA A 103 0.16 -4.44 -6.65
C ALA A 103 -0.06 -4.49 -8.17
N TYR A 104 -1.19 -3.96 -8.66
CA TYR A 104 -1.54 -3.91 -10.08
C TYR A 104 -0.52 -3.10 -10.89
N GLU A 105 -0.16 -1.90 -10.45
CA GLU A 105 0.83 -1.03 -11.11
C GLU A 105 2.20 -1.69 -11.22
N ALA A 106 2.56 -2.52 -10.23
CA ALA A 106 3.80 -3.29 -10.25
C ALA A 106 3.76 -4.42 -11.27
N VAL A 107 2.67 -5.21 -11.33
CA VAL A 107 2.64 -6.45 -12.11
C VAL A 107 2.09 -6.29 -13.53
N LYS A 108 1.13 -5.39 -13.75
CA LYS A 108 0.48 -5.21 -15.05
C LYS A 108 1.47 -5.01 -16.21
N PRO A 109 2.55 -4.20 -16.07
CA PRO A 109 3.51 -3.98 -17.16
C PRO A 109 4.30 -5.21 -17.59
N ILE A 110 4.36 -6.25 -16.76
CA ILE A 110 5.18 -7.45 -16.98
C ILE A 110 4.34 -8.70 -17.26
N VAL A 111 3.02 -8.58 -17.38
CA VAL A 111 2.14 -9.72 -17.70
C VAL A 111 2.47 -10.25 -19.10
N PRO A 112 2.88 -11.52 -19.25
CA PRO A 112 3.17 -12.10 -20.56
C PRO A 112 1.93 -12.16 -21.46
N GLN A 113 2.13 -12.13 -22.77
CA GLN A 113 1.03 -12.10 -23.76
C GLN A 113 0.11 -13.34 -23.74
N ASP A 114 0.63 -14.49 -23.31
CA ASP A 114 -0.07 -15.77 -23.17
C ASP A 114 -0.77 -15.94 -21.81
N VAL A 115 -0.68 -14.95 -20.93
CA VAL A 115 -1.22 -14.98 -19.57
C VAL A 115 -2.26 -13.88 -19.41
N ALA A 116 -3.38 -14.21 -18.77
CA ALA A 116 -4.34 -13.21 -18.33
C ALA A 116 -4.13 -12.90 -16.84
N LEU A 117 -4.19 -11.62 -16.50
CA LEU A 117 -4.34 -11.14 -15.13
C LEU A 117 -5.80 -10.70 -14.98
N ASP A 118 -6.61 -11.58 -14.43
CA ASP A 118 -8.01 -11.30 -14.16
C ASP A 118 -8.15 -10.64 -12.77
N LEU A 119 -9.09 -9.71 -12.63
CA LEU A 119 -9.35 -8.98 -11.39
C LEU A 119 -10.71 -9.39 -10.86
N GLU A 120 -10.86 -9.47 -9.53
CA GLU A 120 -12.16 -9.70 -8.88
C GLU A 120 -12.89 -10.93 -9.43
N ILE A 121 -12.17 -12.05 -9.55
CA ILE A 121 -12.74 -13.31 -10.05
C ILE A 121 -13.44 -14.05 -8.93
N ALA A 122 -14.71 -14.40 -9.16
CA ALA A 122 -15.48 -15.21 -8.23
C ALA A 122 -14.84 -16.59 -8.07
N LEU A 123 -14.55 -16.99 -6.83
CA LEU A 123 -14.03 -18.33 -6.50
C LEU A 123 -15.05 -19.43 -6.83
N ASP A 124 -16.33 -19.09 -6.72
CA ASP A 124 -17.44 -19.94 -7.14
C ASP A 124 -18.65 -19.07 -7.50
N PRO A 125 -19.02 -19.00 -8.80
CA PRO A 125 -20.14 -18.19 -9.26
C PRO A 125 -21.49 -18.59 -8.67
N SER A 126 -21.62 -19.83 -8.18
CA SER A 126 -22.85 -20.42 -7.66
C SER A 126 -23.04 -20.20 -6.16
N GLN A 127 -21.96 -19.95 -5.41
CA GLN A 127 -21.99 -19.72 -3.97
C GLN A 127 -22.59 -18.34 -3.61
N LYS A 128 -23.41 -18.28 -2.56
CA LYS A 128 -23.94 -17.04 -1.97
C LYS A 128 -23.64 -16.97 -0.47
N PRO A 129 -23.03 -15.89 0.05
CA PRO A 129 -22.48 -14.75 -0.70
C PRO A 129 -21.31 -15.18 -1.59
N ARG A 130 -21.09 -14.45 -2.69
CA ARG A 130 -19.95 -14.69 -3.58
C ARG A 130 -18.67 -14.18 -2.91
N PHE A 131 -17.61 -14.96 -3.05
CA PHE A 131 -16.27 -14.58 -2.65
C PHE A 131 -15.43 -14.37 -3.90
N TYR A 132 -14.70 -13.27 -3.93
CA TYR A 132 -13.87 -12.86 -5.04
C TYR A 132 -12.40 -12.87 -4.61
N SER A 133 -11.57 -13.40 -5.50
CA SER A 133 -10.12 -13.24 -5.42
C SER A 133 -9.76 -11.86 -5.93
N ASP A 134 -8.84 -11.18 -5.24
CA ASP A 134 -8.42 -9.85 -5.66
C ASP A 134 -7.80 -9.92 -7.08
N PHE A 135 -6.78 -10.76 -7.29
CA PHE A 135 -6.25 -11.10 -8.63
C PHE A 135 -6.24 -12.60 -8.92
N ALA A 136 -6.34 -12.96 -10.19
CA ALA A 136 -6.10 -14.32 -10.66
C ALA A 136 -5.16 -14.34 -11.87
N ILE A 137 -4.09 -15.14 -11.80
CA ILE A 137 -3.22 -15.43 -12.94
C ILE A 137 -3.81 -16.63 -13.67
N ARG A 138 -4.15 -16.45 -14.94
CA ARG A 138 -4.72 -17.52 -15.79
C ARG A 138 -3.82 -17.83 -16.97
N PHE A 139 -3.50 -19.12 -17.12
CA PHE A 139 -2.74 -19.67 -18.23
C PHE A 139 -3.46 -20.92 -18.75
N GLY A 140 -4.05 -20.83 -19.95
CA GLY A 140 -4.96 -21.87 -20.45
C GLY A 140 -6.12 -22.10 -19.49
N SER A 141 -6.30 -23.34 -19.03
CA SER A 141 -7.32 -23.74 -18.04
C SER A 141 -6.84 -23.67 -16.58
N ARG A 142 -5.57 -23.31 -16.34
CA ARG A 142 -5.01 -23.23 -14.98
C ARG A 142 -5.15 -21.82 -14.44
N VAL A 143 -5.48 -21.74 -13.15
CA VAL A 143 -5.68 -20.47 -12.44
C VAL A 143 -4.92 -20.53 -11.12
N MET A 144 -4.23 -19.44 -10.78
CA MET A 144 -3.68 -19.19 -9.46
C MET A 144 -4.25 -17.89 -8.92
N HIS A 145 -4.79 -17.96 -7.71
CA HIS A 145 -5.39 -16.82 -7.02
C HIS A 145 -4.35 -16.06 -6.20
N ILE A 146 -4.48 -14.75 -6.13
CA ILE A 146 -3.66 -13.87 -5.29
C ILE A 146 -4.60 -13.01 -4.44
N GLU A 147 -4.28 -12.91 -3.16
CA GLU A 147 -4.94 -12.02 -2.20
C GLU A 147 -3.97 -10.92 -1.75
N ILE A 148 -4.45 -9.67 -1.78
CA ILE A 148 -3.72 -8.49 -1.33
C ILE A 148 -4.23 -8.08 0.05
N VAL A 149 -3.39 -8.26 1.07
CA VAL A 149 -3.75 -7.95 2.45
C VAL A 149 -3.46 -6.49 2.75
N GLY A 150 -4.48 -5.65 2.66
CA GLY A 150 -4.41 -4.22 3.01
C GLY A 150 -4.39 -3.89 4.51
N ALA A 151 -4.44 -4.90 5.38
CA ALA A 151 -4.59 -4.74 6.83
C ALA A 151 -3.26 -4.69 7.59
N CYS A 152 -2.26 -5.43 7.13
CA CYS A 152 -1.05 -5.70 7.90
C CYS A 152 0.06 -6.29 7.02
N GLY A 153 1.18 -6.61 7.66
CA GLY A 153 2.34 -7.24 7.08
C GLY A 153 2.23 -8.74 7.25
N ALA A 154 3.24 -9.47 6.79
CA ALA A 154 3.34 -10.91 6.99
C ALA A 154 3.40 -11.31 8.48
N ASP A 155 3.77 -10.37 9.37
CA ASP A 155 3.70 -10.51 10.83
C ASP A 155 2.26 -10.62 11.37
N ARG A 156 1.26 -10.25 10.56
CA ARG A 156 -0.16 -10.21 10.89
C ARG A 156 -0.49 -9.36 12.13
N VAL A 157 0.39 -8.42 12.47
CA VAL A 157 0.16 -7.49 13.58
C VAL A 157 -0.68 -6.32 13.08
N THR A 158 -1.80 -6.06 13.73
CA THR A 158 -2.69 -4.92 13.46
C THR A 158 -2.50 -3.82 14.50
N ARG A 159 -2.73 -2.57 14.12
CA ARG A 159 -2.50 -1.38 14.96
C ARG A 159 -3.78 -0.81 15.56
N ASN A 160 -4.91 -1.09 14.94
CA ASN A 160 -6.20 -0.55 15.33
C ASN A 160 -7.34 -1.53 14.98
N ASP A 161 -8.54 -1.24 15.50
CA ASP A 161 -9.73 -2.07 15.30
C ASP A 161 -10.14 -2.20 13.82
N TRP A 162 -9.84 -1.20 13.00
CA TRP A 162 -10.14 -1.24 11.58
C TRP A 162 -9.27 -2.27 10.86
N GLU A 163 -7.95 -2.23 11.07
CA GLU A 163 -7.02 -3.24 10.54
C GLU A 163 -7.37 -4.65 11.06
N ALA A 164 -7.75 -4.78 12.34
CA ALA A 164 -8.21 -6.06 12.91
C ALA A 164 -9.47 -6.60 12.20
N ARG A 165 -10.44 -5.73 11.89
CA ARG A 165 -11.65 -6.12 11.14
C ARG A 165 -11.32 -6.56 9.71
N LEU A 166 -10.41 -5.85 9.03
CA LEU A 166 -9.95 -6.23 7.68
C LEU A 166 -9.22 -7.57 7.69
N LEU A 167 -8.34 -7.81 8.66
CA LEU A 167 -7.65 -9.09 8.81
C LEU A 167 -8.64 -10.24 9.06
N ALA A 168 -9.64 -10.02 9.91
CA ALA A 168 -10.69 -11.01 10.16
C ALA A 168 -11.57 -11.27 8.91
N GLN A 169 -11.80 -10.27 8.05
CA GLN A 169 -12.47 -10.48 6.76
C GLN A 169 -11.62 -11.33 5.82
N PHE A 170 -10.32 -11.05 5.76
CA PHE A 170 -9.37 -11.85 4.99
C PHE A 170 -9.32 -13.31 5.47
N ASP A 171 -9.26 -13.55 6.78
CA ASP A 171 -9.25 -14.92 7.33
C ASP A 171 -10.52 -15.71 7.00
N ARG A 172 -11.69 -15.06 6.97
CA ARG A 172 -12.92 -15.68 6.49
C ARG A 172 -12.83 -16.06 5.01
N ARG A 173 -12.17 -15.24 4.19
CA ARG A 173 -11.94 -15.53 2.77
C ARG A 173 -10.98 -16.71 2.59
N LEU A 174 -9.92 -16.79 3.39
CA LEU A 174 -9.01 -17.94 3.40
C LEU A 174 -9.72 -19.26 3.72
N GLU A 175 -10.73 -19.23 4.59
CA GLU A 175 -11.52 -20.43 4.87
C GLU A 175 -12.31 -20.91 3.64
N VAL A 176 -12.81 -20.00 2.81
CA VAL A 176 -13.48 -20.34 1.55
C VAL A 176 -12.51 -21.00 0.56
N TYR A 177 -11.27 -20.51 0.48
CA TYR A 177 -10.23 -21.16 -0.31
C TYR A 177 -9.96 -22.59 0.16
N ARG A 178 -9.82 -22.80 1.48
CA ARG A 178 -9.60 -24.14 2.07
C ARG A 178 -10.74 -25.10 1.74
N GLN A 179 -11.99 -24.65 1.88
CA GLN A 179 -13.17 -25.45 1.54
C GLN A 179 -13.21 -25.88 0.07
N LYS A 180 -12.57 -25.12 -0.82
CA LYS A 180 -12.45 -25.42 -2.25
C LYS A 180 -11.16 -26.15 -2.62
N CYS A 181 -10.35 -26.53 -1.64
CA CYS A 181 -9.01 -27.11 -1.84
C CYS A 181 -8.13 -26.23 -2.74
N LEU A 182 -8.25 -24.92 -2.60
CA LEU A 182 -7.44 -23.91 -3.28
C LEU A 182 -6.46 -23.29 -2.29
N THR A 183 -5.26 -22.96 -2.75
CA THR A 183 -4.27 -22.21 -1.98
C THR A 183 -3.96 -20.92 -2.73
N PRO A 184 -4.43 -19.76 -2.23
CA PRO A 184 -4.07 -18.49 -2.84
C PRO A 184 -2.63 -18.13 -2.46
N GLU A 185 -1.99 -17.40 -3.35
CA GLU A 185 -0.82 -16.62 -3.04
C GLU A 185 -1.23 -15.40 -2.21
N ILE A 186 -0.46 -15.05 -1.17
CA ILE A 186 -0.80 -13.93 -0.27
C ILE A 186 0.29 -12.87 -0.32
N TRP A 187 -0.08 -11.64 -0.67
CA TRP A 187 0.81 -10.47 -0.66
C TRP A 187 0.39 -9.51 0.44
N TYR A 188 1.30 -9.26 1.37
CA TYR A 188 1.07 -8.37 2.50
C TYR A 188 1.58 -6.95 2.21
N LEU A 189 1.21 -5.98 3.04
CA LEU A 189 1.62 -4.57 2.88
C LEU A 189 3.14 -4.41 2.71
N ASN A 190 3.94 -5.14 3.48
CA ASN A 190 5.40 -5.07 3.38
C ASN A 190 5.96 -5.62 2.06
N ASP A 191 5.24 -6.51 1.37
CA ASP A 191 5.65 -7.03 0.06
C ASP A 191 5.48 -5.97 -1.04
N LEU A 192 4.52 -5.06 -0.86
CA LEU A 192 4.19 -4.03 -1.85
C LEU A 192 5.23 -2.92 -1.96
N LEU A 193 6.11 -2.78 -0.97
CA LEU A 193 7.13 -1.73 -0.93
C LEU A 193 8.28 -1.92 -1.92
N GLU A 194 8.43 -3.15 -2.44
CA GLU A 194 9.49 -3.52 -3.36
C GLU A 194 8.90 -4.05 -4.68
N PRO A 195 8.41 -3.18 -5.59
CA PRO A 195 7.77 -3.58 -6.84
C PRO A 195 8.60 -4.56 -7.67
N ALA A 196 9.92 -4.41 -7.71
CA ALA A 196 10.80 -5.31 -8.44
C ALA A 196 10.81 -6.74 -7.87
N GLN A 197 10.69 -6.89 -6.55
CA GLN A 197 10.60 -8.21 -5.92
C GLN A 197 9.21 -8.81 -6.12
N LEU A 198 8.16 -7.99 -6.05
CA LEU A 198 6.79 -8.39 -6.36
C LEU A 198 6.67 -8.88 -7.81
N GLN A 199 7.31 -8.19 -8.75
CA GLN A 199 7.42 -8.58 -10.16
C GLN A 199 8.10 -9.94 -10.34
N LYS A 200 9.25 -10.16 -9.68
CA LYS A 200 9.94 -11.46 -9.73
C LYS A 200 9.07 -12.58 -9.16
N ARG A 201 8.40 -12.32 -8.03
CA ARG A 201 7.46 -13.26 -7.42
C ARG A 201 6.34 -13.60 -8.39
N PHE A 202 5.70 -12.61 -9.01
CA PHE A 202 4.68 -12.81 -10.03
C PHE A 202 5.15 -13.68 -11.20
N LEU A 203 6.34 -13.40 -11.77
CA LEU A 203 6.89 -14.20 -12.87
C LEU A 203 7.21 -15.64 -12.46
N ALA A 204 7.62 -15.87 -11.21
CA ALA A 204 7.82 -17.22 -10.67
C ALA A 204 6.49 -18.00 -10.60
N LEU A 205 5.41 -17.36 -10.18
CA LEU A 205 4.06 -17.95 -10.17
C LEU A 205 3.59 -18.30 -11.59
N VAL A 206 3.82 -17.41 -12.56
CA VAL A 206 3.55 -17.68 -13.98
C VAL A 206 4.34 -18.90 -14.47
N ALA A 207 5.63 -18.99 -14.13
CA ALA A 207 6.48 -20.13 -14.50
C ALA A 207 5.97 -21.45 -13.88
N GLN A 208 5.53 -21.42 -12.62
CA GLN A 208 4.93 -22.56 -11.94
C GLN A 208 3.61 -23.01 -12.62
N LEU A 209 2.76 -22.06 -12.99
CA LEU A 209 1.52 -22.34 -13.72
C LEU A 209 1.80 -23.00 -15.08
N ARG A 210 2.83 -22.54 -15.80
CA ARG A 210 3.25 -23.12 -17.09
C ARG A 210 3.77 -24.55 -16.92
N SER A 211 4.62 -24.79 -15.91
CA SER A 211 5.19 -26.12 -15.66
C SER A 211 4.15 -27.14 -15.16
N GLY A 212 3.00 -26.68 -14.67
CA GLY A 212 1.94 -27.55 -14.14
C GLY A 212 2.24 -28.05 -12.74
N GLY A 213 3.16 -27.40 -12.02
CA GLY A 213 3.36 -27.64 -10.60
C GLY A 213 2.07 -27.35 -9.84
N ARG A 214 1.57 -28.34 -9.09
CA ARG A 214 0.48 -28.12 -8.14
C ARG A 214 0.98 -27.15 -7.07
N SER A 215 0.15 -26.16 -6.74
CA SER A 215 0.26 -25.43 -5.47
C SER A 215 -0.46 -26.24 -4.40
#